data_AF-G0GA19-F1
#
_entry.id   AF-G0GA19-F1
#
_cell.length_a   1.000
_cell.length_b   1.000
_cell.length_c   1.000
_cell.angle_alpha   90.00
_cell.angle_beta   90.00
_cell.angle_gamma   90.00
#
_symmetry.space_group_name_H-M   'P 1'
#
loop_
_entity.id
_entity.type
_entity.pdbx_description
1 polymer ?
#
loop_
_entity_poly.entity_id
_entity_poly.type
_entity_poly.pdbx_seq_one_letter_code
_entity_poly.pdbx_strand_id
1 'polypeptide(L)'
;MSEHPFRGRTIATVRDLSVDEQYYLYTKAREFKEGFEKGGDISKFRIEDPSMAVYLFFLEDSTRTKESFRNAALFHGVKVNDFNVLSSSFNKKESITDTVKMLVGYSKRTIVVTRSRQEGLCRWLEQAVGAYARDVGRDLVAFINGGDGKHEHPTQEFLDEFSFLEHLGWDRSGIHIALVGDLFHGRTVHSKVDGLKVFRQVEVDLIAPDDLAMPEHYVRKMELAGFTVRSFPSIDAYLSQRNIAPIWYFTRLQLERMGEHILEKAPMLRKAVTFRKEFMDLLPKGTRFYHPLPRHRETPTIPHFLDATPLNGWDRQSINGYFTRAVLLSMVAGKIGDDFEGAPRILPTFNEDFVQEVEVRPRRKPDYKVGIKPVENGIVIDHIGMGKDPASIWDQVDKIRRILRLDCISSHGVYKSHRTGEHKGIISLPDVLSFDRPHIKMLGAIAPGCTLNIIKEGRVERKFRIGMPPRIYNFEEISCTNEDCISHPDQHEHVIPEFHRSDEGLFVCKYCERPHTYETIWRS
;
A
#
# COMPACT_ATOMS: atom_id res chain seq x y z
N MET A 1 7.47 19.72 23.96
CA MET A 1 8.22 19.91 22.70
C MET A 1 7.30 19.51 21.59
N SER A 2 7.05 20.38 20.61
CA SER A 2 6.31 20.00 19.41
C SER A 2 7.03 18.83 18.75
N GLU A 3 6.30 17.78 18.40
CA GLU A 3 6.86 16.60 17.75
C GLU A 3 7.34 17.01 16.34
N HIS A 4 8.59 16.69 16.00
CA HIS A 4 9.16 17.06 14.69
C HIS A 4 8.34 16.38 13.57
N PRO A 5 7.93 17.10 12.51
CA PRO A 5 6.91 16.65 11.55
C PRO A 5 7.27 15.38 10.78
N PHE A 6 8.57 15.07 10.67
CA PHE A 6 9.07 13.91 9.92
C PHE A 6 9.75 12.83 10.76
N ARG A 7 10.07 13.10 12.04
CA ARG A 7 10.99 12.23 12.79
C ARG A 7 10.34 10.87 13.04
N GLY A 8 11.03 9.80 12.67
CA GLY A 8 10.55 8.42 12.88
C GLY A 8 9.42 7.98 11.94
N ARG A 9 9.07 8.77 10.91
CA ARG A 9 8.02 8.38 9.95
C ARG A 9 8.47 7.23 9.07
N THR A 10 7.56 6.28 8.86
CA THR A 10 7.71 5.22 7.87
C THR A 10 7.30 5.70 6.48
N ILE A 11 8.13 5.36 5.50
CA ILE A 11 7.93 5.62 4.08
C ILE A 11 7.76 4.27 3.39
N ALA A 12 6.56 3.70 3.46
CA ALA A 12 6.23 2.42 2.84
C ALA A 12 5.75 2.58 1.39
N THR A 13 5.06 3.68 1.09
CA THR A 13 4.40 4.00 -0.17
C THR A 13 4.64 5.48 -0.51
N VAL A 14 4.38 5.88 -1.75
CA VAL A 14 4.51 7.29 -2.17
C VAL A 14 3.58 8.20 -1.34
N ARG A 15 2.39 7.69 -0.99
CA ARG A 15 1.35 8.37 -0.21
C ARG A 15 1.70 8.54 1.27
N ASP A 16 2.82 8.00 1.74
CA ASP A 16 3.33 8.28 3.08
C ASP A 16 3.88 9.70 3.23
N LEU A 17 4.09 10.42 2.12
CA LEU A 17 4.29 11.86 2.08
C LEU A 17 3.13 12.53 1.33
N SER A 18 2.59 13.62 1.86
CA SER A 18 1.66 14.48 1.11
C SER A 18 2.37 15.10 -0.10
N VAL A 19 1.60 15.65 -1.05
CA VAL A 19 2.18 16.37 -2.21
C VAL A 19 3.10 17.53 -1.77
N ASP A 20 2.75 18.24 -0.71
CA ASP A 20 3.57 19.34 -0.20
C ASP A 20 4.83 18.82 0.50
N GLU A 21 4.75 17.71 1.23
CA GLU A 21 5.90 17.07 1.87
C GLU A 21 6.86 16.47 0.83
N GLN A 22 6.33 15.90 -0.25
CA GLN A 22 7.09 15.45 -1.42
C GLN A 22 7.80 16.64 -2.08
N TYR A 23 7.10 17.76 -2.30
CA TYR A 23 7.72 18.94 -2.89
C TYR A 23 8.78 19.57 -1.98
N TYR A 24 8.58 19.52 -0.66
CA TYR A 24 9.60 19.89 0.31
C TYR A 24 10.84 19.00 0.19
N LEU A 25 10.68 17.67 0.10
CA LEU A 25 11.77 16.73 -0.19
C LEU A 25 12.53 17.14 -1.47
N TYR A 26 11.82 17.46 -2.56
CA TYR A 26 12.47 17.84 -3.83
C TYR A 26 13.20 19.17 -3.75
N THR A 27 12.62 20.15 -3.06
CA THR A 27 13.25 21.47 -2.83
C THR A 27 14.54 21.31 -2.04
N LYS A 28 14.52 20.53 -0.96
CA LYS A 28 15.70 20.24 -0.15
C LYS A 28 16.73 19.40 -0.89
N ALA A 29 16.32 18.44 -1.70
CA ALA A 29 17.21 17.67 -2.57
C ALA A 29 17.90 18.56 -3.62
N ARG A 30 17.20 19.58 -4.14
CA ARG A 30 17.76 20.56 -5.06
C ARG A 30 18.81 21.42 -4.38
N GLU A 31 18.49 21.98 -3.22
CA GLU A 31 19.44 22.76 -2.41
C GLU A 31 20.69 21.93 -2.08
N PHE A 32 20.51 20.67 -1.69
CA PHE A 32 21.61 19.75 -1.39
C PHE A 32 22.47 19.48 -2.62
N LYS A 33 21.85 19.18 -3.75
CA LYS A 33 22.55 18.93 -5.03
C LYS A 33 23.34 20.15 -5.50
N GLU A 34 22.71 21.33 -5.53
CA GLU A 34 23.37 22.56 -5.95
C GLU A 34 24.54 22.93 -5.03
N GLY A 35 24.37 22.76 -3.71
CA GLY A 35 25.43 22.95 -2.73
C GLY A 35 26.59 21.98 -2.95
N PHE A 36 26.30 20.70 -3.17
CA PHE A 36 27.30 19.67 -3.44
C PHE A 36 28.09 19.95 -4.73
N GLU A 37 27.42 20.27 -5.83
CA GLU A 37 28.06 20.52 -7.14
C GLU A 37 28.91 21.81 -7.14
N LYS A 38 28.52 22.81 -6.37
CA LYS A 38 29.25 24.10 -6.24
C LYS A 38 30.32 24.09 -5.15
N GLY A 39 30.48 22.98 -4.41
CA GLY A 39 31.39 22.90 -3.26
C GLY A 39 30.99 23.81 -2.09
N GLY A 40 29.69 24.11 -1.96
CA GLY A 40 29.13 24.91 -0.86
C GLY A 40 28.93 24.12 0.43
N ASP A 41 28.48 24.81 1.48
CA ASP A 41 28.19 24.19 2.77
C ASP A 41 26.89 23.36 2.72
N ILE A 42 27.04 22.06 2.95
CA ILE A 42 25.96 21.05 2.99
C ILE A 42 25.79 20.44 4.40
N SER A 43 26.46 20.99 5.41
CA SER A 43 26.44 20.52 6.81
C SER A 43 25.03 20.52 7.41
N LYS A 44 24.16 21.44 6.96
CA LYS A 44 22.75 21.53 7.40
C LYS A 44 21.96 20.24 7.14
N PHE A 45 22.35 19.45 6.14
CA PHE A 45 21.70 18.17 5.82
C PHE A 45 22.24 17.00 6.64
N ARG A 46 23.44 17.12 7.22
CA ARG A 46 24.11 16.03 7.92
C ARG A 46 23.54 15.81 9.31
N ILE A 47 23.25 14.55 9.63
CA ILE A 47 22.73 14.16 10.95
C ILE A 47 23.82 14.24 12.02
N GLU A 48 24.99 13.65 11.79
CA GLU A 48 26.16 13.62 12.69
C GLU A 48 25.84 13.15 14.12
N ASP A 49 25.00 12.12 14.23
CA ASP A 49 24.61 11.52 15.51
C ASP A 49 25.25 10.12 15.68
N PRO A 50 26.29 9.96 16.53
CA PRO A 50 26.95 8.67 16.74
C PRO A 50 26.07 7.65 17.48
N SER A 51 24.95 8.07 18.06
CA SER A 51 23.97 7.18 18.68
C SER A 51 22.96 6.61 17.68
N MET A 52 23.00 7.10 16.44
CA MET A 52 22.12 6.70 15.35
C MET A 52 22.76 5.65 14.43
N ALA A 53 21.94 4.72 13.96
CA ALA A 53 22.31 3.77 12.92
C ALA A 53 21.32 3.74 11.76
N VAL A 54 21.85 3.51 10.56
CA VAL A 54 21.09 3.16 9.36
C VAL A 54 21.41 1.71 9.01
N TYR A 55 20.39 0.86 9.01
CA TYR A 55 20.49 -0.54 8.59
C TYR A 55 19.97 -0.68 7.17
N LEU A 56 20.79 -1.25 6.28
CA LEU A 56 20.39 -1.65 4.93
C LEU A 56 19.96 -3.12 5.00
N PHE A 57 18.65 -3.33 5.06
CA PHE A 57 18.00 -4.64 5.22
C PHE A 57 17.44 -5.14 3.88
N PHE A 58 18.34 -5.57 2.99
CA PHE A 58 18.02 -5.98 1.62
C PHE A 58 17.94 -7.51 1.53
N LEU A 59 16.72 -8.04 1.48
CA LEU A 59 16.40 -9.46 1.31
C LEU A 59 16.36 -9.90 -0.17
N GLU A 60 16.44 -8.94 -1.09
CA GLU A 60 16.54 -9.18 -2.53
C GLU A 60 17.70 -8.40 -3.15
N ASP A 61 18.26 -8.95 -4.23
CA ASP A 61 19.36 -8.34 -4.96
C ASP A 61 19.00 -6.95 -5.49
N SER A 62 19.81 -5.96 -5.13
CA SER A 62 19.68 -4.60 -5.66
C SER A 62 20.95 -3.77 -5.51
N THR A 63 21.78 -3.72 -6.56
CA THR A 63 23.02 -2.93 -6.52
C THR A 63 22.76 -1.43 -6.45
N ARG A 64 22.01 -0.86 -7.39
CA ARG A 64 21.79 0.60 -7.46
C ARG A 64 21.13 1.13 -6.20
N THR A 65 20.08 0.46 -5.75
CA THR A 65 19.28 0.94 -4.63
C THR A 65 20.09 0.91 -3.35
N LYS A 66 20.74 -0.22 -3.09
CA LYS A 66 21.58 -0.43 -1.91
C LYS A 66 22.77 0.52 -1.88
N GLU A 67 23.53 0.63 -2.97
CA GLU A 67 24.73 1.47 -3.01
C GLU A 67 24.41 2.97 -2.86
N SER A 68 23.34 3.46 -3.49
CA SER A 68 22.97 4.87 -3.31
C SER A 68 22.44 5.16 -1.90
N PHE A 69 21.71 4.24 -1.25
CA PHE A 69 21.36 4.38 0.17
C PHE A 69 22.58 4.29 1.08
N ARG A 70 23.52 3.39 0.79
CA ARG A 70 24.78 3.25 1.53
C ARG A 70 25.59 4.54 1.49
N ASN A 71 25.79 5.10 0.30
CA ASN A 71 26.50 6.36 0.13
C ASN A 71 25.75 7.54 0.77
N ALA A 72 24.43 7.58 0.66
CA ALA A 72 23.60 8.58 1.34
C ALA A 72 23.71 8.48 2.88
N ALA A 73 23.74 7.28 3.44
CA ALA A 73 23.91 7.06 4.87
C ALA A 73 25.32 7.43 5.36
N LEU A 74 26.36 7.08 4.58
CA LEU A 74 27.75 7.44 4.91
C LEU A 74 27.96 8.95 4.93
N PHE A 75 27.29 9.69 4.04
CA PHE A 75 27.31 11.16 4.05
C PHE A 75 26.86 11.77 5.39
N HIS A 76 25.93 11.12 6.10
CA HIS A 76 25.37 11.62 7.36
C HIS A 76 26.26 11.45 8.58
N GLY A 77 27.39 10.74 8.48
CA GLY A 77 28.29 10.49 9.61
C GLY A 77 27.69 9.61 10.71
N VAL A 78 26.68 8.79 10.37
CA VAL A 78 26.01 7.84 11.28
C VAL A 78 26.59 6.43 11.13
N LYS A 79 26.25 5.51 12.04
CA LYS A 79 26.63 4.09 11.88
C LYS A 79 25.88 3.49 10.71
N VAL A 80 26.58 2.91 9.74
CA VAL A 80 25.97 2.25 8.58
C VAL A 80 26.24 0.75 8.65
N ASN A 81 25.19 -0.04 8.65
CA ASN A 81 25.29 -1.50 8.70
C ASN A 81 24.58 -2.12 7.49
N ASP A 82 25.28 -3.02 6.82
CA ASP A 82 24.74 -3.82 5.74
C ASP A 82 24.35 -5.20 6.29
N PHE A 83 23.07 -5.53 6.25
CA PHE A 83 22.61 -6.83 6.72
C PHE A 83 22.88 -7.89 5.65
N ASN A 84 23.86 -8.74 5.89
CA ASN A 84 24.19 -9.84 5.00
C ASN A 84 23.27 -11.04 5.23
N VAL A 85 22.25 -11.17 4.39
CA VAL A 85 21.26 -12.25 4.42
C VAL A 85 21.91 -13.63 4.37
N LEU A 86 22.90 -13.83 3.48
CA LEU A 86 23.55 -15.13 3.24
C LEU A 86 24.30 -15.68 4.45
N SER A 87 24.77 -14.81 5.35
CA SER A 87 25.52 -15.20 6.56
C SER A 87 24.74 -15.01 7.86
N SER A 88 23.45 -14.68 7.80
CA SER A 88 22.66 -14.28 8.97
C SER A 88 21.82 -15.42 9.57
N SER A 89 21.35 -15.22 10.81
CA SER A 89 20.35 -16.07 11.48
C SER A 89 19.02 -16.16 10.74
N PHE A 90 18.78 -15.32 9.74
CA PHE A 90 17.65 -15.44 8.81
C PHE A 90 17.57 -16.84 8.20
N ASN A 91 18.72 -17.44 7.87
CA ASN A 91 18.80 -18.82 7.36
C ASN A 91 18.42 -19.90 8.40
N LYS A 92 18.27 -19.53 9.68
CA LYS A 92 17.80 -20.40 10.77
C LYS A 92 16.29 -20.28 11.00
N LYS A 93 15.53 -19.72 10.04
CA LYS A 93 14.07 -19.49 10.12
C LYS A 93 13.66 -18.51 11.23
N GLU A 94 14.50 -17.52 11.53
CA GLU A 94 14.13 -16.40 12.40
C GLU A 94 13.14 -15.47 11.66
N SER A 95 12.12 -14.97 12.36
CA SER A 95 11.17 -14.02 11.78
C SER A 95 11.87 -12.71 11.41
N ILE A 96 11.42 -12.03 10.34
CA ILE A 96 11.99 -10.71 9.99
C ILE A 96 11.83 -9.74 11.16
N THR A 97 10.69 -9.84 11.86
CA THR A 97 10.37 -9.00 13.02
C THR A 97 11.42 -9.12 14.12
N ASP A 98 11.82 -10.32 14.50
CA ASP A 98 12.78 -10.53 15.59
C ASP A 98 14.19 -10.10 15.19
N THR A 99 14.60 -10.38 13.95
CA THR A 99 15.86 -9.85 13.41
C THR A 99 15.88 -8.32 13.47
N VAL A 100 14.82 -7.63 13.04
CA VAL A 100 14.77 -6.16 13.07
C VAL A 100 14.75 -5.61 14.49
N LYS A 101 14.03 -6.24 15.43
CA LYS A 101 14.07 -5.86 16.86
C LYS A 101 15.48 -5.92 17.43
N MET A 102 16.22 -6.99 17.11
CA MET A 102 17.62 -7.15 17.52
C MET A 102 18.51 -6.02 16.99
N LEU A 103 18.38 -5.65 15.70
CA LEU A 103 19.10 -4.53 15.11
C LEU A 103 18.75 -3.19 15.79
N VAL A 104 17.46 -2.93 16.03
CA VAL A 104 16.98 -1.72 16.70
C VAL A 104 17.50 -1.62 18.14
N GLY A 105 17.70 -2.75 18.83
CA GLY A 105 18.25 -2.78 20.19
C GLY A 105 19.64 -2.16 20.33
N TYR A 106 20.46 -2.18 19.26
CA TYR A 106 21.87 -1.77 19.27
C TYR A 106 22.13 -0.27 19.18
N SER A 107 21.13 0.54 18.82
CA SER A 107 21.27 1.99 18.64
C SER A 107 20.10 2.72 19.27
N LYS A 108 20.32 3.92 19.83
CA LYS A 108 19.23 4.71 20.43
C LYS A 108 18.21 5.16 19.39
N ARG A 109 18.70 5.42 18.17
CA ARG A 109 17.95 5.92 17.02
C ARG A 109 18.27 5.08 15.82
N THR A 110 17.24 4.70 15.06
CA THR A 110 17.40 3.74 13.98
C THR A 110 16.56 4.11 12.77
N ILE A 111 17.18 4.08 11.59
CA ILE A 111 16.48 4.00 10.30
C ILE A 111 16.76 2.60 9.72
N VAL A 112 15.73 1.94 9.21
CA VAL A 112 15.88 0.67 8.48
C VAL A 112 15.39 0.87 7.06
N VAL A 113 16.29 0.74 6.09
CA VAL A 113 15.94 0.71 4.66
C VAL A 113 15.74 -0.74 4.27
N THR A 114 14.52 -1.11 3.91
CA THR A 114 14.17 -2.50 3.58
C THR A 114 14.04 -2.69 2.08
N ARG A 115 14.34 -3.89 1.59
CA ARG A 115 13.93 -4.36 0.26
C ARG A 115 13.60 -5.84 0.36
N SER A 116 12.41 -6.25 -0.05
CA SER A 116 11.89 -7.60 0.18
C SER A 116 10.93 -8.03 -0.92
N ARG A 117 10.75 -9.35 -1.10
CA ARG A 117 9.64 -9.89 -1.90
C ARG A 117 8.29 -9.69 -1.22
N GLN A 118 8.29 -9.63 0.11
CA GLN A 118 7.10 -9.56 0.93
C GLN A 118 6.53 -8.13 0.94
N GLU A 119 5.32 -8.00 0.40
CA GLU A 119 4.62 -6.74 0.24
C GLU A 119 4.03 -6.26 1.58
N GLY A 120 4.20 -4.97 1.86
CA GLY A 120 3.71 -4.33 3.08
C GLY A 120 4.62 -4.50 4.30
N LEU A 121 5.84 -5.01 4.13
CA LEU A 121 6.80 -5.25 5.21
C LEU A 121 7.08 -4.01 6.05
N CYS A 122 7.31 -2.83 5.44
CA CYS A 122 7.55 -1.59 6.18
C CYS A 122 6.39 -1.23 7.10
N ARG A 123 5.15 -1.39 6.63
CA ARG A 123 3.95 -1.09 7.41
C ARG A 123 3.80 -2.05 8.58
N TRP A 124 4.10 -3.33 8.38
CA TRP A 124 4.14 -4.29 9.48
C TRP A 124 5.21 -3.94 10.52
N LEU A 125 6.44 -3.67 10.08
CA LEU A 125 7.55 -3.35 10.98
C LEU A 125 7.32 -2.07 11.78
N GLU A 126 6.71 -1.05 11.16
CA GLU A 126 6.27 0.18 11.85
C GLU A 126 5.43 -0.16 13.10
N GLN A 127 4.50 -1.10 12.97
CA GLN A 127 3.63 -1.51 14.08
C GLN A 127 4.36 -2.41 15.08
N ALA A 128 4.98 -3.50 14.59
CA ALA A 128 5.55 -4.55 15.42
C ALA A 128 6.79 -4.08 16.18
N VAL A 129 7.62 -3.25 15.55
CA VAL A 129 8.88 -2.75 16.12
C VAL A 129 8.67 -1.41 16.82
N GLY A 130 7.71 -0.59 16.38
CA GLY A 130 7.41 0.69 17.04
C GLY A 130 6.97 0.52 18.50
N ALA A 131 6.20 -0.53 18.81
CA ALA A 131 5.85 -0.87 20.20
C ALA A 131 7.09 -1.32 21.00
N TYR A 132 7.83 -2.28 20.46
CA TYR A 132 9.06 -2.79 21.09
C TYR A 132 10.08 -1.69 21.38
N ALA A 133 10.32 -0.77 20.43
CA ALA A 133 11.27 0.33 20.56
C ALA A 133 10.94 1.19 21.80
N ARG A 134 9.66 1.50 22.04
CA ARG A 134 9.23 2.23 23.23
C ARG A 134 9.50 1.44 24.50
N ASP A 135 9.18 0.15 24.51
CA ASP A 135 9.34 -0.72 25.68
C ASP A 135 10.81 -0.87 26.12
N VAL A 136 11.75 -0.87 25.16
CA VAL A 136 13.20 -0.96 25.44
C VAL A 136 13.90 0.40 25.52
N GLY A 137 13.15 1.51 25.61
CA GLY A 137 13.71 2.85 25.75
C GLY A 137 14.52 3.31 24.53
N ARG A 138 13.96 3.13 23.33
CA ARG A 138 14.48 3.58 22.04
C ARG A 138 13.53 4.58 21.40
N ASP A 139 14.08 5.44 20.54
CA ASP A 139 13.28 6.38 19.77
C ASP A 139 12.43 5.65 18.71
N LEU A 140 11.42 6.35 18.17
CA LEU A 140 10.66 5.88 17.02
C LEU A 140 11.60 5.51 15.86
N VAL A 141 11.40 4.31 15.33
CA VAL A 141 12.18 3.75 14.22
C VAL A 141 11.52 4.13 12.91
N ALA A 142 12.29 4.71 11.99
CA ALA A 142 11.79 4.97 10.64
C ALA A 142 12.11 3.79 9.72
N PHE A 143 11.10 3.31 8.99
CA PHE A 143 11.25 2.29 7.96
C PHE A 143 11.12 2.92 6.58
N ILE A 144 12.06 2.65 5.67
CA ILE A 144 12.04 3.18 4.30
C ILE A 144 11.98 2.01 3.32
N ASN A 145 10.95 2.00 2.46
CA ASN A 145 10.78 0.99 1.43
C ASN A 145 11.68 1.28 0.22
N GLY A 146 12.71 0.45 0.06
CA GLY A 146 13.60 0.35 -1.10
C GLY A 146 13.06 -0.57 -2.22
N GLY A 147 11.81 -1.01 -2.11
CA GLY A 147 11.06 -1.86 -3.03
C GLY A 147 10.51 -3.11 -2.33
N ASP A 148 9.20 -3.35 -2.41
CA ASP A 148 8.55 -4.53 -1.85
C ASP A 148 7.73 -5.29 -2.91
N GLY A 149 8.19 -6.48 -3.29
CA GLY A 149 7.50 -7.33 -4.26
C GLY A 149 7.11 -6.59 -5.54
N LYS A 150 5.83 -6.72 -5.93
CA LYS A 150 5.18 -6.00 -7.02
C LYS A 150 4.37 -4.79 -6.52
N HIS A 151 4.36 -4.54 -5.22
CA HIS A 151 3.56 -3.51 -4.57
C HIS A 151 4.10 -2.10 -4.83
N GLU A 152 5.18 -1.67 -4.16
CA GLU A 152 5.61 -0.28 -4.20
C GLU A 152 7.15 -0.11 -4.26
N HIS A 153 7.58 1.08 -4.72
CA HIS A 153 8.98 1.52 -4.62
C HIS A 153 9.06 3.05 -4.48
N PRO A 154 8.66 3.61 -3.33
CA PRO A 154 8.47 5.06 -3.18
C PRO A 154 9.73 5.88 -3.45
N THR A 155 10.89 5.37 -3.03
CA THR A 155 12.17 6.05 -3.19
C THR A 155 12.68 6.09 -4.64
N GLN A 156 12.13 5.23 -5.52
CA GLN A 156 12.33 5.31 -6.95
C GLN A 156 11.37 6.33 -7.57
N GLU A 157 10.13 6.41 -7.11
CA GLU A 157 9.21 7.44 -7.62
C GLU A 157 9.72 8.85 -7.25
N PHE A 158 10.15 9.07 -6.01
CA PHE A 158 10.68 10.37 -5.57
C PHE A 158 11.89 10.85 -6.38
N LEU A 159 12.78 9.95 -6.79
CA LEU A 159 13.91 10.35 -7.64
C LEU A 159 13.50 10.59 -9.09
N ASP A 160 12.48 9.87 -9.58
CA ASP A 160 11.93 10.06 -10.93
C ASP A 160 11.28 11.44 -11.03
N GLU A 161 10.44 11.81 -10.06
CA GLU A 161 9.75 13.11 -10.00
C GLU A 161 10.73 14.26 -9.84
N PHE A 162 11.74 14.10 -8.99
CA PHE A 162 12.83 15.06 -8.87
C PHE A 162 13.51 15.29 -10.23
N SER A 163 13.77 14.22 -10.98
CA SER A 163 14.34 14.28 -12.32
C SER A 163 13.42 14.91 -13.36
N PHE A 164 12.10 14.72 -13.25
CA PHE A 164 11.12 15.35 -14.14
C PHE A 164 11.01 16.84 -13.84
N LEU A 165 10.92 17.22 -12.55
CA LEU A 165 10.91 18.61 -12.11
C LEU A 165 12.18 19.32 -12.58
N GLU A 166 13.35 18.71 -12.40
CA GLU A 166 14.61 19.27 -12.87
C GLU A 166 14.62 19.51 -14.39
N HIS A 167 14.07 18.58 -15.18
CA HIS A 167 13.95 18.73 -16.62
C HIS A 167 12.94 19.83 -17.00
N LEU A 168 11.82 19.93 -16.29
CA LEU A 168 10.78 20.95 -16.52
C LEU A 168 11.14 22.32 -15.91
N GLY A 169 12.40 22.54 -15.49
CA GLY A 169 12.82 23.81 -14.92
C GLY A 169 12.13 24.15 -13.60
N TRP A 170 11.72 23.11 -12.86
CA TRP A 170 10.97 23.17 -11.60
C TRP A 170 9.53 23.68 -11.74
N ASP A 171 8.99 23.70 -12.97
CA ASP A 171 7.58 24.00 -13.19
C ASP A 171 6.69 22.80 -12.82
N ARG A 172 5.65 23.08 -12.05
CA ARG A 172 4.62 22.13 -11.60
C ARG A 172 3.27 22.33 -12.30
N SER A 173 3.19 23.27 -13.25
CA SER A 173 1.97 23.61 -13.98
C SER A 173 1.39 22.38 -14.68
N GLY A 174 2.23 21.55 -15.28
CA GLY A 174 1.84 20.25 -15.78
C GLY A 174 3.00 19.38 -16.24
N ILE A 175 2.68 18.12 -16.53
CA ILE A 175 3.57 17.12 -17.11
C ILE A 175 2.85 16.34 -18.20
N HIS A 176 3.55 16.10 -19.31
CA HIS A 176 3.13 15.19 -20.37
C HIS A 176 4.17 14.09 -20.50
N ILE A 177 3.77 12.85 -20.19
CA ILE A 177 4.68 11.71 -20.05
C ILE A 177 4.17 10.47 -20.80
N ALA A 178 5.07 9.84 -21.57
CA ALA A 178 4.84 8.53 -22.18
C ALA A 178 5.43 7.42 -21.29
N LEU A 179 4.61 6.46 -20.86
CA LEU A 179 5.03 5.26 -20.13
C LEU A 179 5.11 4.09 -21.10
N VAL A 180 6.29 3.48 -21.25
CA VAL A 180 6.58 2.55 -22.35
C VAL A 180 7.13 1.23 -21.84
N GLY A 181 6.57 0.09 -22.25
CA GLY A 181 7.10 -1.24 -21.96
C GLY A 181 6.10 -2.17 -21.28
N ASP A 182 6.57 -2.91 -20.27
CA ASP A 182 5.73 -3.73 -19.38
C ASP A 182 5.03 -2.80 -18.37
N LEU A 183 3.77 -2.47 -18.65
CA LEU A 183 2.92 -1.67 -17.76
C LEU A 183 2.06 -2.56 -16.85
N PHE A 184 1.94 -3.85 -17.18
CA PHE A 184 1.18 -4.81 -16.39
C PHE A 184 1.88 -5.14 -15.07
N HIS A 185 3.18 -5.44 -15.10
CA HIS A 185 3.94 -5.84 -13.89
C HIS A 185 4.86 -4.75 -13.35
N GLY A 186 4.97 -3.61 -14.04
CA GLY A 186 5.91 -2.55 -13.69
C GLY A 186 5.50 -1.78 -12.44
N ARG A 187 5.95 -2.22 -11.26
CA ARG A 187 5.68 -1.49 -9.99
C ARG A 187 6.02 0.01 -10.03
N THR A 188 7.09 0.38 -10.74
CA THR A 188 7.51 1.78 -10.88
C THR A 188 6.56 2.62 -11.74
N VAL A 189 5.75 2.01 -12.60
CA VAL A 189 4.68 2.75 -13.32
C VAL A 189 3.37 2.75 -12.53
N HIS A 190 3.16 1.77 -11.66
CA HIS A 190 2.01 1.76 -10.74
C HIS A 190 2.14 2.87 -9.69
N SER A 191 3.33 3.09 -9.13
CA SER A 191 3.61 4.20 -8.20
C SER A 191 3.37 5.59 -8.82
N LYS A 192 3.46 5.73 -10.15
CA LYS A 192 3.24 7.01 -10.87
C LYS A 192 1.82 7.54 -10.74
N VAL A 193 0.85 6.66 -10.51
CA VAL A 193 -0.55 7.05 -10.31
C VAL A 193 -0.68 7.99 -9.10
N ASP A 194 0.13 7.79 -8.07
CA ASP A 194 0.13 8.65 -6.89
C ASP A 194 1.25 9.68 -6.91
N GLY A 195 2.38 9.38 -7.55
CA GLY A 195 3.49 10.31 -7.66
C GLY A 195 3.16 11.55 -8.50
N LEU A 196 2.68 11.36 -9.74
CA LEU A 196 2.48 12.46 -10.69
C LEU A 196 1.50 13.55 -10.21
N LYS A 197 0.78 13.33 -9.11
CA LYS A 197 -0.01 14.32 -8.39
C LYS A 197 0.79 15.52 -7.86
N VAL A 198 2.13 15.45 -7.87
CA VAL A 198 2.97 16.63 -7.63
C VAL A 198 2.77 17.73 -8.69
N PHE A 199 2.37 17.35 -9.90
CA PHE A 199 2.03 18.25 -11.00
C PHE A 199 0.52 18.57 -11.00
N ARG A 200 0.16 19.79 -11.39
CA ARG A 200 -1.25 20.25 -11.39
C ARG A 200 -2.06 19.69 -12.56
N GLN A 201 -1.45 19.55 -13.72
CA GLN A 201 -2.04 18.95 -14.92
C GLN A 201 -1.18 17.77 -15.36
N VAL A 202 -1.80 16.62 -15.58
CA VAL A 202 -1.07 15.38 -15.89
C VAL A 202 -1.69 14.75 -17.14
N GLU A 203 -0.88 14.62 -18.18
CA GLU A 203 -1.20 13.85 -19.39
C GLU A 203 -0.27 12.63 -19.46
N VAL A 204 -0.87 11.43 -19.54
CA VAL A 204 -0.17 10.16 -19.55
C VAL A 204 -0.51 9.39 -20.81
N ASP A 205 0.52 9.03 -21.57
CA ASP A 205 0.43 8.15 -22.72
C ASP A 205 0.95 6.76 -22.37
N LEU A 206 0.06 5.77 -22.30
CA LEU A 206 0.37 4.39 -22.02
C LEU A 206 0.70 3.67 -23.33
N ILE A 207 1.97 3.27 -23.52
CA ILE A 207 2.47 2.67 -24.75
C ILE A 207 2.89 1.22 -24.48
N ALA A 208 1.96 0.30 -24.68
CA ALA A 208 2.16 -1.12 -24.49
C ALA A 208 1.14 -1.93 -25.31
N PRO A 209 1.54 -3.08 -25.89
CA PRO A 209 0.60 -4.06 -26.43
C PRO A 209 -0.37 -4.57 -25.36
N ASP A 210 -1.52 -5.11 -25.77
CA ASP A 210 -2.55 -5.61 -24.86
C ASP A 210 -2.02 -6.60 -23.81
N ASP A 211 -1.11 -7.49 -24.19
CA ASP A 211 -0.47 -8.47 -23.29
C ASP A 211 0.39 -7.80 -22.18
N LEU A 212 0.73 -6.52 -22.31
CA LEU A 212 1.58 -5.72 -21.40
C LEU A 212 0.88 -4.46 -20.88
N ALA A 213 -0.42 -4.30 -21.15
CA ALA A 213 -1.17 -3.09 -20.88
C ALA A 213 -1.28 -2.80 -19.37
N MET A 214 -1.45 -1.52 -19.03
CA MET A 214 -1.71 -1.09 -17.66
C MET A 214 -3.02 -1.75 -17.16
N PRO A 215 -3.04 -2.34 -15.97
CA PRO A 215 -4.28 -2.89 -15.42
C PRO A 215 -5.35 -1.81 -15.26
N GLU A 216 -6.59 -2.15 -15.63
CA GLU A 216 -7.72 -1.20 -15.70
C GLU A 216 -7.94 -0.38 -14.42
N HIS A 217 -7.75 -1.00 -13.25
CA HIS A 217 -7.93 -0.31 -11.97
C HIS A 217 -6.92 0.83 -11.76
N TYR A 218 -5.71 0.75 -12.32
CA TYR A 218 -4.75 1.86 -12.28
C TYR A 218 -5.12 2.96 -13.27
N VAL A 219 -5.61 2.60 -14.46
CA VAL A 219 -6.14 3.56 -15.45
C VAL A 219 -7.28 4.36 -14.83
N ARG A 220 -8.28 3.68 -14.26
CA ARG A 220 -9.39 4.31 -13.55
C ARG A 220 -8.94 5.18 -12.39
N LYS A 221 -7.91 4.76 -11.64
CA LYS A 221 -7.35 5.56 -10.54
C LYS A 221 -6.65 6.84 -11.04
N MET A 222 -5.99 6.81 -12.21
CA MET A 222 -5.45 8.00 -12.87
C MET A 222 -6.58 8.95 -13.32
N GLU A 223 -7.62 8.42 -13.96
CA GLU A 223 -8.77 9.22 -14.42
C GLU A 223 -9.52 9.87 -13.24
N LEU A 224 -9.75 9.13 -12.15
CA LEU A 224 -10.33 9.67 -10.92
C LEU A 224 -9.45 10.73 -10.25
N ALA A 225 -8.13 10.69 -10.48
CA ALA A 225 -7.20 11.73 -10.06
C ALA A 225 -7.19 12.95 -11.01
N GLY A 226 -8.00 12.94 -12.08
CA GLY A 226 -8.11 14.02 -13.06
C GLY A 226 -7.06 13.99 -14.16
N PHE A 227 -6.36 12.86 -14.36
CA PHE A 227 -5.35 12.75 -15.41
C PHE A 227 -6.01 12.58 -16.78
N THR A 228 -5.39 13.13 -17.83
CA THR A 228 -5.73 12.78 -19.21
C THR A 228 -4.93 11.54 -19.59
N VAL A 229 -5.59 10.41 -19.81
CA VAL A 229 -4.94 9.13 -20.13
C VAL A 229 -5.25 8.72 -21.57
N ARG A 230 -4.21 8.37 -22.33
CA ARG A 230 -4.34 7.82 -23.69
C ARG A 230 -3.56 6.53 -23.79
N SER A 231 -4.05 5.57 -24.57
CA SER A 231 -3.43 4.25 -24.72
C SER A 231 -3.07 3.97 -26.17
N PHE A 232 -1.88 3.40 -26.38
CA PHE A 232 -1.33 3.08 -27.70
C PHE A 232 -0.71 1.68 -27.68
N PRO A 233 -0.95 0.84 -28.71
CA PRO A 233 -0.46 -0.54 -28.72
C PRO A 233 1.05 -0.65 -29.00
N SER A 234 1.69 0.41 -29.50
CA SER A 234 3.11 0.41 -29.87
C SER A 234 3.67 1.83 -30.00
N ILE A 235 4.99 1.96 -29.97
CA ILE A 235 5.70 3.21 -30.27
C ILE A 235 5.37 3.68 -31.69
N ASP A 236 5.29 2.76 -32.66
CA ASP A 236 4.89 3.06 -34.04
C ASP A 236 3.51 3.74 -34.10
N ALA A 237 2.51 3.18 -33.41
CA ALA A 237 1.17 3.75 -33.36
C ALA A 237 1.17 5.12 -32.65
N TYR A 238 1.94 5.24 -31.56
CA TYR A 238 2.05 6.48 -30.81
C TYR A 238 2.69 7.63 -31.60
N LEU A 239 3.75 7.34 -32.37
CA LEU A 239 4.46 8.33 -33.18
C LEU A 239 3.75 8.67 -34.50
N SER A 240 2.64 8.01 -34.83
CA SER A 240 1.82 8.30 -36.02
C SER A 240 0.94 9.56 -35.88
N GLN A 241 0.82 10.08 -34.66
CA GLN A 241 0.07 11.29 -34.34
C GLN A 241 1.01 12.43 -33.91
N ARG A 242 0.46 13.64 -33.67
CA ARG A 242 1.27 14.86 -33.49
C ARG A 242 1.54 15.28 -32.03
N ASN A 243 0.69 14.87 -31.10
CA ASN A 243 0.79 15.17 -29.68
C ASN A 243 1.68 14.14 -28.97
N ILE A 244 2.99 14.35 -29.04
CA ILE A 244 4.03 13.45 -28.50
C ILE A 244 4.61 14.04 -27.22
N ALA A 245 4.74 13.20 -26.19
CA ALA A 245 5.27 13.58 -24.89
C ALA A 245 6.76 13.92 -24.98
N PRO A 246 7.23 14.98 -24.31
CA PRO A 246 8.65 15.29 -24.18
C PRO A 246 9.36 14.42 -23.13
N ILE A 247 8.63 13.75 -22.25
CA ILE A 247 9.19 12.86 -21.22
C ILE A 247 8.75 11.44 -21.54
N TRP A 248 9.70 10.53 -21.72
CA TRP A 248 9.41 9.11 -21.91
C TRP A 248 10.02 8.32 -20.77
N TYR A 249 9.24 7.45 -20.16
CA TYR A 249 9.67 6.57 -19.10
C TYR A 249 9.53 5.11 -19.55
N PHE A 250 10.67 4.50 -19.83
CA PHE A 250 10.73 3.11 -20.24
C PHE A 250 10.81 2.19 -19.03
N THR A 251 10.06 1.10 -19.05
CA THR A 251 10.13 0.06 -18.01
C THR A 251 11.05 -1.08 -18.44
N ARG A 252 11.50 -1.85 -17.44
CA ARG A 252 12.25 -3.07 -17.70
C ARG A 252 11.28 -4.12 -18.27
N LEU A 253 11.57 -4.57 -19.48
CA LEU A 253 10.80 -5.62 -20.14
C LEU A 253 11.32 -7.01 -19.71
N GLN A 254 10.53 -7.76 -18.94
CA GLN A 254 10.89 -9.09 -18.39
C GLN A 254 9.99 -10.22 -18.91
N LEU A 255 9.89 -10.34 -20.23
CA LEU A 255 9.02 -11.31 -20.89
C LEU A 255 9.31 -12.75 -20.47
N GLU A 256 10.55 -13.04 -20.05
CA GLU A 256 10.97 -14.36 -19.56
C GLU A 256 10.23 -14.84 -18.30
N ARG A 257 9.51 -13.95 -17.61
CA ARG A 257 8.80 -14.25 -16.36
C ARG A 257 7.29 -14.42 -16.54
N MET A 258 6.79 -14.30 -17.76
CA MET A 258 5.35 -14.14 -18.04
C MET A 258 4.67 -15.40 -18.62
N GLY A 259 5.34 -16.55 -18.53
CA GLY A 259 4.83 -17.83 -19.00
C GLY A 259 5.04 -18.10 -20.50
N GLU A 260 4.74 -19.33 -20.92
CA GLU A 260 5.03 -19.83 -22.27
C GLU A 260 4.30 -19.06 -23.37
N HIS A 261 3.03 -18.71 -23.17
CA HIS A 261 2.24 -17.95 -24.15
C HIS A 261 2.84 -16.57 -24.48
N ILE A 262 3.44 -15.90 -23.50
CA ILE A 262 4.11 -14.61 -23.72
C ILE A 262 5.48 -14.79 -24.39
N LEU A 263 6.18 -15.87 -24.06
CA LEU A 263 7.47 -16.20 -24.67
C LEU A 263 7.35 -16.41 -26.20
N GLU A 264 6.28 -17.04 -26.66
CA GLU A 264 6.01 -17.23 -28.10
C GLU A 264 5.85 -15.89 -28.84
N LYS A 265 5.19 -14.91 -28.21
CA LYS A 265 4.99 -13.56 -28.76
C LYS A 265 6.14 -12.59 -28.50
N ALA A 266 7.16 -13.01 -27.74
CA ALA A 266 8.17 -12.11 -27.20
C ALA A 266 8.89 -11.22 -28.25
N PRO A 267 9.25 -11.71 -29.45
CA PRO A 267 9.86 -10.86 -30.48
C PRO A 267 8.95 -9.71 -30.92
N MET A 268 7.65 -9.98 -31.08
CA MET A 268 6.65 -8.99 -31.49
C MET A 268 6.42 -7.97 -30.38
N LEU A 269 6.19 -8.43 -29.15
CA LEU A 269 5.96 -7.56 -27.99
C LEU A 269 7.17 -6.64 -27.76
N ARG A 270 8.38 -7.18 -27.83
CA ARG A 270 9.61 -6.39 -27.70
C ARG A 270 9.72 -5.34 -28.80
N LYS A 271 9.46 -5.69 -30.05
CA LYS A 271 9.53 -4.74 -31.18
C LYS A 271 8.58 -3.56 -30.97
N ALA A 272 7.38 -3.80 -30.46
CA ALA A 272 6.36 -2.77 -30.25
C ALA A 272 6.77 -1.69 -29.24
N VAL A 273 7.63 -2.03 -28.27
CA VAL A 273 8.06 -1.12 -27.18
C VAL A 273 9.56 -0.78 -27.22
N THR A 274 10.25 -1.08 -28.32
CA THR A 274 11.67 -0.75 -28.49
C THR A 274 11.84 0.47 -29.38
N PHE A 275 12.55 1.48 -28.89
CA PHE A 275 12.84 2.68 -29.66
C PHE A 275 13.82 2.39 -30.80
N ARG A 276 13.59 2.99 -31.98
CA ARG A 276 14.39 2.76 -33.19
C ARG A 276 14.90 4.08 -33.77
N LYS A 277 16.03 4.02 -34.48
CA LYS A 277 16.72 5.22 -34.99
C LYS A 277 15.84 6.05 -35.95
N GLU A 278 14.96 5.41 -36.71
CA GLU A 278 14.00 6.07 -37.60
C GLU A 278 13.01 7.01 -36.90
N PHE A 279 12.83 6.87 -35.57
CA PHE A 279 11.90 7.69 -34.79
C PHE A 279 12.50 9.00 -34.29
N MET A 280 13.81 9.19 -34.42
CA MET A 280 14.53 10.35 -33.86
C MET A 280 13.92 11.69 -34.32
N ASP A 281 13.56 11.78 -35.60
CA ASP A 281 13.07 13.02 -36.22
C ASP A 281 11.58 13.30 -35.92
N LEU A 282 10.88 12.36 -35.26
CA LEU A 282 9.49 12.49 -34.86
C LEU A 282 9.32 13.07 -33.45
N LEU A 283 10.41 13.17 -32.69
CA LEU A 283 10.37 13.59 -31.30
C LEU A 283 10.31 15.13 -31.17
N PRO A 284 9.54 15.67 -30.22
CA PRO A 284 9.60 17.08 -29.86
C PRO A 284 11.01 17.50 -29.43
N LYS A 285 11.34 18.78 -29.63
CA LYS A 285 12.57 19.36 -29.08
C LYS A 285 12.57 19.27 -27.55
N GLY A 286 13.74 18.99 -26.97
CA GLY A 286 13.90 18.86 -25.52
C GLY A 286 13.53 17.48 -24.98
N THR A 287 13.10 16.53 -25.81
CA THR A 287 12.73 15.19 -25.34
C THR A 287 13.82 14.51 -24.51
N ARG A 288 13.42 13.83 -23.44
CA ARG A 288 14.28 13.01 -22.58
C ARG A 288 13.65 11.66 -22.26
N PHE A 289 14.49 10.63 -22.27
CA PHE A 289 14.15 9.25 -21.94
C PHE A 289 14.71 8.90 -20.57
N TYR A 290 13.85 8.30 -19.76
CA TYR A 290 14.09 7.86 -18.40
C TYR A 290 13.85 6.36 -18.31
N HIS A 291 14.51 5.72 -17.36
CA HIS A 291 14.39 4.29 -17.14
C HIS A 291 14.88 3.98 -15.72
N PRO A 292 14.17 3.15 -14.91
CA PRO A 292 14.57 2.87 -13.53
C PRO A 292 15.84 2.02 -13.41
N LEU A 293 16.17 1.33 -14.50
CA LEU A 293 17.32 0.45 -14.71
C LEU A 293 17.27 -0.83 -13.83
N PRO A 294 18.02 -1.90 -14.15
CA PRO A 294 18.87 -2.13 -15.33
C PRO A 294 18.09 -2.21 -16.64
N ARG A 295 18.76 -1.83 -17.74
CA ARG A 295 18.38 -2.24 -19.09
C ARG A 295 18.85 -3.67 -19.36
N HIS A 296 18.13 -4.40 -20.19
CA HIS A 296 18.58 -5.72 -20.65
C HIS A 296 19.90 -5.58 -21.43
N ARG A 297 20.84 -6.51 -21.23
CA ARG A 297 22.18 -6.45 -21.84
C ARG A 297 22.15 -6.61 -23.36
N GLU A 298 21.39 -7.57 -23.86
CA GLU A 298 21.36 -7.92 -25.29
C GLU A 298 20.23 -7.26 -26.06
N THR A 299 19.04 -7.14 -25.45
CA THR A 299 17.82 -6.65 -26.10
C THR A 299 17.18 -5.48 -25.35
N PRO A 300 17.90 -4.36 -25.12
CA PRO A 300 17.35 -3.19 -24.44
C PRO A 300 16.24 -2.50 -25.26
N THR A 301 15.14 -2.12 -24.60
CA THR A 301 14.04 -1.33 -25.19
C THR A 301 14.45 0.11 -25.51
N ILE A 302 15.46 0.63 -24.82
CA ILE A 302 16.20 1.85 -25.15
C ILE A 302 17.62 1.48 -25.58
N PRO A 303 17.87 1.31 -26.90
CA PRO A 303 19.13 0.78 -27.43
C PRO A 303 20.36 1.64 -27.12
N HIS A 304 21.54 1.01 -27.11
CA HIS A 304 22.81 1.62 -26.72
C HIS A 304 23.23 2.84 -27.54
N PHE A 305 22.76 3.00 -28.78
CA PHE A 305 23.07 4.21 -29.56
C PHE A 305 22.51 5.48 -28.90
N LEU A 306 21.45 5.36 -28.08
CA LEU A 306 20.84 6.47 -27.37
C LEU A 306 21.74 7.02 -26.25
N ASP A 307 22.69 6.24 -25.75
CA ASP A 307 23.56 6.59 -24.62
C ASP A 307 24.35 7.87 -24.90
N ALA A 308 24.77 8.05 -26.16
CA ALA A 308 25.53 9.21 -26.64
C ALA A 308 24.64 10.36 -27.16
N THR A 309 23.32 10.23 -27.06
CA THR A 309 22.38 11.26 -27.54
C THR A 309 21.90 12.15 -26.40
N PRO A 310 21.43 13.36 -26.70
CA PRO A 310 20.75 14.17 -25.70
C PRO A 310 19.53 13.48 -25.10
N LEU A 311 18.92 12.49 -25.74
CA LEU A 311 17.73 11.82 -25.19
C LEU A 311 18.02 11.09 -23.88
N ASN A 312 19.27 10.74 -23.57
CA ASN A 312 19.64 10.04 -22.34
C ASN A 312 19.39 10.91 -21.08
N GLY A 313 18.30 10.62 -20.37
CA GLY A 313 18.00 11.18 -19.05
C GLY A 313 18.21 10.19 -17.90
N TRP A 314 18.30 8.88 -18.17
CA TRP A 314 18.35 7.82 -17.15
C TRP A 314 19.64 7.82 -16.33
N ASP A 315 20.77 8.30 -16.89
CA ASP A 315 22.02 8.37 -16.14
C ASP A 315 21.97 9.47 -15.05
N ARG A 316 21.49 10.67 -15.42
CA ARG A 316 21.28 11.77 -14.46
C ARG A 316 20.20 11.41 -13.44
N GLN A 317 19.15 10.71 -13.87
CA GLN A 317 18.15 10.12 -12.97
C GLN A 317 18.78 9.19 -11.93
N SER A 318 19.64 8.27 -12.35
CA SER A 318 20.34 7.38 -11.41
C SER A 318 21.19 8.14 -10.39
N ILE A 319 21.85 9.23 -10.81
CA ILE A 319 22.63 10.09 -9.91
C ILE A 319 21.71 10.83 -8.93
N ASN A 320 20.56 11.34 -9.39
CA ASN A 320 19.57 12.03 -8.57
C ASN A 320 19.05 11.17 -7.40
N GLY A 321 19.08 9.84 -7.54
CA GLY A 321 18.79 8.91 -6.45
C GLY A 321 19.65 9.08 -5.21
N TYR A 322 20.92 9.49 -5.33
CA TYR A 322 21.76 9.79 -4.16
C TYR A 322 21.24 11.00 -3.39
N PHE A 323 20.97 12.10 -4.09
CA PHE A 323 20.55 13.36 -3.47
C PHE A 323 19.20 13.25 -2.80
N THR A 324 18.20 12.66 -3.47
CA THR A 324 16.86 12.49 -2.90
C THR A 324 16.88 11.59 -1.66
N ARG A 325 17.67 10.51 -1.68
CA ARG A 325 17.75 9.57 -0.54
C ARG A 325 18.53 10.15 0.63
N ALA A 326 19.59 10.91 0.38
CA ALA A 326 20.31 11.62 1.44
C ALA A 326 19.38 12.60 2.17
N VAL A 327 18.59 13.37 1.42
CA VAL A 327 17.62 14.30 2.01
C VAL A 327 16.49 13.55 2.71
N LEU A 328 15.96 12.47 2.13
CA LEU A 328 14.93 11.65 2.78
C LEU A 328 15.40 11.10 4.13
N LEU A 329 16.64 10.58 4.21
CA LEU A 329 17.24 10.13 5.47
C LEU A 329 17.33 11.27 6.49
N SER A 330 17.73 12.47 6.05
CA SER A 330 17.79 13.68 6.88
C SER A 330 16.40 14.07 7.42
N MET A 331 15.37 14.02 6.56
CA MET A 331 13.98 14.31 6.93
C MET A 331 13.46 13.33 7.99
N VAL A 332 13.53 12.02 7.75
CA VAL A 332 12.98 11.04 8.69
C VAL A 332 13.81 10.90 9.97
N ALA A 333 15.09 11.30 9.93
CA ALA A 333 15.91 11.49 11.12
C ALA A 333 15.51 12.76 11.91
N GLY A 334 14.65 13.61 11.39
CA GLY A 334 14.30 14.88 12.01
C GLY A 334 15.45 15.88 12.10
N LYS A 335 16.38 15.82 11.14
CA LYS A 335 17.47 16.81 11.01
C LYS A 335 17.02 18.06 10.25
N ILE A 336 16.08 17.89 9.31
CA ILE A 336 15.43 18.95 8.55
C ILE A 336 13.92 18.74 8.56
N GLY A 337 13.16 19.83 8.43
CA GLY A 337 11.70 19.78 8.43
C GLY A 337 11.01 20.80 9.34
N ASP A 338 11.76 21.45 10.24
CA ASP A 338 11.23 22.51 11.11
C ASP A 338 10.72 23.73 10.33
N ASP A 339 11.21 23.92 9.10
CA ASP A 339 10.80 24.97 8.15
C ASP A 339 9.70 24.52 7.17
N PHE A 340 9.05 23.37 7.41
CA PHE A 340 7.94 22.91 6.58
C PHE A 340 6.63 23.65 6.91
N GLU A 341 6.09 24.38 5.93
CA GLU A 341 4.85 25.17 6.06
C GLU A 341 3.67 24.63 5.22
N GLY A 342 3.82 23.44 4.62
CA GLY A 342 2.82 22.85 3.71
C GLY A 342 1.74 22.02 4.40
N ALA A 343 0.79 21.51 3.62
CA ALA A 343 -0.23 20.61 4.13
C ALA A 343 0.41 19.25 4.51
N PRO A 344 0.32 18.81 5.78
CA PRO A 344 0.86 17.53 6.18
C PRO A 344 0.05 16.38 5.59
N ARG A 345 0.60 15.17 5.62
CA ARG A 345 -0.19 13.98 5.31
C ARG A 345 -1.38 13.84 6.26
N ILE A 346 -2.56 13.66 5.68
CA ILE A 346 -3.78 13.33 6.42
C ILE A 346 -3.89 11.80 6.51
N LEU A 347 -3.90 11.26 7.73
CA LEU A 347 -4.17 9.84 7.94
C LEU A 347 -5.67 9.57 7.74
N PRO A 348 -6.03 8.43 7.11
CA PRO A 348 -7.44 8.07 6.95
C PRO A 348 -8.09 7.94 8.33
N THR A 349 -9.26 8.59 8.49
CA THR A 349 -10.09 8.43 9.68
C THR A 349 -11.19 7.42 9.36
N PHE A 350 -11.33 6.41 10.22
CA PHE A 350 -12.36 5.40 10.07
C PHE A 350 -13.53 5.74 10.97
N ASN A 351 -14.69 6.02 10.37
CA ASN A 351 -15.91 6.20 11.15
C ASN A 351 -16.38 4.83 11.70
N GLU A 352 -16.22 4.63 13.00
CA GLU A 352 -16.61 3.40 13.71
C GLU A 352 -18.09 3.40 14.14
N ASP A 353 -18.93 4.33 13.64
CA ASP A 353 -20.38 4.40 13.88
C ASP A 353 -21.17 3.38 13.03
N PHE A 354 -20.75 2.12 13.06
CA PHE A 354 -21.48 1.02 12.42
C PHE A 354 -22.56 0.42 13.34
N VAL A 355 -22.79 0.99 14.52
CA VAL A 355 -23.78 0.52 15.50
C VAL A 355 -24.76 1.64 15.80
N GLN A 356 -26.04 1.41 15.51
CA GLN A 356 -27.10 2.37 15.78
C GLN A 356 -28.09 1.80 16.79
N GLU A 357 -28.28 2.48 17.93
CA GLU A 357 -29.38 2.16 18.83
C GLU A 357 -30.71 2.58 18.20
N VAL A 358 -31.69 1.69 18.24
CA VAL A 358 -33.00 1.86 17.60
C VAL A 358 -34.06 1.88 18.69
N GLU A 359 -34.98 2.84 18.62
CA GLU A 359 -36.10 2.91 19.55
C GLU A 359 -36.89 1.60 19.61
N VAL A 360 -37.07 1.10 20.82
CA VAL A 360 -37.88 -0.09 21.07
C VAL A 360 -39.35 0.32 21.08
N ARG A 361 -40.07 0.02 19.99
CA ARG A 361 -41.52 0.16 19.97
C ARG A 361 -42.16 -1.01 20.73
N PRO A 362 -43.10 -0.76 21.67
CA PRO A 362 -43.81 -1.83 22.36
C PRO A 362 -44.59 -2.67 21.35
N ARG A 363 -44.34 -3.98 21.33
CA ARG A 363 -45.08 -4.95 20.52
C ARG A 363 -45.70 -6.00 21.43
N ARG A 364 -46.90 -6.47 21.06
CA ARG A 364 -47.49 -7.68 21.66
C ARG A 364 -46.54 -8.87 21.44
N LYS A 365 -46.38 -9.71 22.47
CA LYS A 365 -45.66 -10.99 22.36
C LYS A 365 -46.23 -11.75 21.15
N PRO A 366 -45.42 -12.10 20.15
CA PRO A 366 -45.86 -13.05 19.13
C PRO A 366 -46.18 -14.37 19.84
N ASP A 367 -47.29 -14.98 19.47
CA ASP A 367 -47.53 -16.37 19.79
C ASP A 367 -46.40 -17.20 19.15
N TYR A 368 -45.62 -17.87 20.01
CA TYR A 368 -44.64 -18.92 19.73
C TYR A 368 -44.14 -19.02 18.27
N LYS A 369 -42.87 -18.65 18.04
CA LYS A 369 -42.16 -19.18 16.85
C LYS A 369 -41.73 -20.60 17.18
N VAL A 370 -42.30 -21.58 16.48
CA VAL A 370 -42.00 -23.01 16.66
C VAL A 370 -40.47 -23.24 16.73
N GLY A 371 -40.00 -23.78 17.86
CA GLY A 371 -38.60 -24.21 18.03
C GLY A 371 -37.63 -23.27 18.77
N ILE A 372 -37.97 -22.01 19.09
CA ILE A 372 -37.11 -21.13 19.91
C ILE A 372 -37.74 -20.84 21.27
N LYS A 373 -37.02 -21.17 22.34
CA LYS A 373 -37.43 -20.84 23.71
C LYS A 373 -37.33 -19.31 23.93
N PRO A 374 -38.36 -18.65 24.49
CA PRO A 374 -38.27 -17.24 24.86
C PRO A 374 -37.12 -16.99 25.84
N VAL A 375 -36.36 -15.93 25.61
CA VAL A 375 -35.30 -15.46 26.51
C VAL A 375 -35.93 -14.56 27.58
N GLU A 376 -35.76 -14.86 28.86
CA GLU A 376 -36.15 -13.95 29.95
C GLU A 376 -35.11 -12.85 30.15
N ASN A 377 -33.84 -13.23 30.30
CA ASN A 377 -32.71 -12.31 30.40
C ASN A 377 -31.60 -12.81 29.49
N GLY A 378 -31.08 -11.95 28.61
CA GLY A 378 -30.01 -12.31 27.70
C GLY A 378 -30.04 -11.53 26.39
N ILE A 379 -29.50 -12.13 25.33
CA ILE A 379 -29.39 -11.51 24.00
C ILE A 379 -30.19 -12.28 22.96
N VAL A 380 -30.80 -11.55 22.03
CA VAL A 380 -31.33 -12.12 20.77
C VAL A 380 -30.72 -11.40 19.58
N ILE A 381 -29.95 -12.13 18.78
CA ILE A 381 -29.47 -11.69 17.47
C ILE A 381 -30.55 -12.06 16.45
N ASP A 382 -31.09 -11.08 15.74
CA ASP A 382 -32.19 -11.24 14.78
C ASP A 382 -31.82 -10.59 13.44
N HIS A 383 -32.54 -10.91 12.36
CA HIS A 383 -32.31 -10.42 11.01
C HIS A 383 -30.95 -10.85 10.41
N ILE A 384 -30.38 -11.97 10.88
CA ILE A 384 -29.17 -12.54 10.29
C ILE A 384 -29.47 -12.95 8.85
N GLY A 385 -28.67 -12.50 7.89
CA GLY A 385 -28.82 -12.84 6.47
C GLY A 385 -30.18 -12.50 5.86
N MET A 386 -30.90 -11.51 6.38
CA MET A 386 -32.25 -11.15 5.92
C MET A 386 -32.29 -10.98 4.39
N GLY A 387 -33.21 -11.70 3.73
CA GLY A 387 -33.39 -11.67 2.27
C GLY A 387 -32.51 -12.66 1.49
N LYS A 388 -31.54 -13.32 2.13
CA LYS A 388 -30.75 -14.40 1.51
C LYS A 388 -31.53 -15.72 1.46
N ASP A 389 -31.03 -16.68 0.70
CA ASP A 389 -31.57 -18.04 0.69
C ASP A 389 -31.31 -18.74 2.05
N PRO A 390 -32.14 -19.73 2.44
CA PRO A 390 -32.01 -20.38 3.74
C PRO A 390 -30.63 -21.00 4.02
N ALA A 391 -29.94 -21.55 3.01
CA ALA A 391 -28.64 -22.19 3.21
C ALA A 391 -27.56 -21.15 3.56
N SER A 392 -27.55 -20.01 2.84
CA SER A 392 -26.67 -18.88 3.17
C SER A 392 -26.94 -18.29 4.55
N ILE A 393 -28.19 -18.30 5.01
CA ILE A 393 -28.54 -17.82 6.36
C ILE A 393 -28.01 -18.79 7.42
N TRP A 394 -28.15 -20.10 7.21
CA TRP A 394 -27.58 -21.12 8.09
C TRP A 394 -26.06 -20.99 8.20
N ASP A 395 -25.35 -20.84 7.08
CA ASP A 395 -23.90 -20.60 7.07
C ASP A 395 -23.51 -19.36 7.90
N GLN A 396 -24.26 -18.26 7.81
CA GLN A 396 -24.01 -17.08 8.65
C GLN A 396 -24.29 -17.34 10.14
N VAL A 397 -25.37 -18.06 10.47
CA VAL A 397 -25.68 -18.44 11.86
C VAL A 397 -24.55 -19.28 12.46
N ASP A 398 -24.07 -20.27 11.73
CA ASP A 398 -22.99 -21.15 12.15
C ASP A 398 -21.66 -20.39 12.30
N LYS A 399 -21.34 -19.51 11.34
CA LYS A 399 -20.19 -18.61 11.42
C LYS A 399 -20.24 -17.71 12.65
N ILE A 400 -21.39 -17.10 12.96
CA ILE A 400 -21.54 -16.27 14.17
C ILE A 400 -21.23 -17.09 15.42
N ARG A 401 -21.81 -18.30 15.55
CA ARG A 401 -21.60 -19.13 16.74
C ARG A 401 -20.14 -19.55 16.89
N ARG A 402 -19.51 -19.97 15.80
CA ARG A 402 -18.11 -20.40 15.79
C ARG A 402 -17.16 -19.25 16.11
N ILE A 403 -17.25 -18.13 15.39
CA ILE A 403 -16.31 -17.01 15.52
C ILE A 403 -16.47 -16.31 16.86
N LEU A 404 -17.71 -16.08 17.31
CA LEU A 404 -17.97 -15.45 18.62
C LEU A 404 -17.86 -16.44 19.79
N ARG A 405 -17.48 -17.71 19.54
CA ARG A 405 -17.33 -18.78 20.54
C ARG A 405 -18.54 -18.87 21.47
N LEU A 406 -19.74 -18.91 20.89
CA LEU A 406 -21.01 -18.94 21.62
C LEU A 406 -21.34 -20.36 22.11
N ASP A 407 -20.45 -20.90 22.94
CA ASP A 407 -20.50 -22.24 23.52
C ASP A 407 -21.44 -22.29 24.74
N CYS A 408 -22.61 -21.67 24.62
CA CYS A 408 -23.62 -21.60 25.67
C CYS A 408 -24.92 -22.31 25.27
N ILE A 409 -25.70 -22.72 26.28
CA ILE A 409 -27.03 -23.28 26.08
C ILE A 409 -27.92 -22.21 25.45
N SER A 410 -28.29 -22.42 24.19
CA SER A 410 -28.97 -21.42 23.37
C SER A 410 -29.80 -22.09 22.29
N SER A 411 -30.62 -21.31 21.57
CA SER A 411 -31.39 -21.79 20.41
C SER A 411 -31.15 -20.89 19.21
N HIS A 412 -31.26 -21.43 18.02
CA HIS A 412 -31.10 -20.68 16.78
C HIS A 412 -31.96 -21.30 15.67
N GLY A 413 -32.20 -20.57 14.59
CA GLY A 413 -32.92 -21.09 13.43
C GLY A 413 -33.19 -20.07 12.34
N VAL A 414 -33.71 -20.56 11.21
CA VAL A 414 -34.11 -19.75 10.05
C VAL A 414 -35.63 -19.70 9.94
N TYR A 415 -36.16 -18.49 9.80
CA TYR A 415 -37.60 -18.21 9.84
C TYR A 415 -38.00 -17.24 8.74
N LYS A 416 -39.27 -17.28 8.33
CA LYS A 416 -39.86 -16.22 7.52
C LYS A 416 -40.26 -15.02 8.39
N SER A 417 -39.94 -13.83 7.92
CA SER A 417 -40.35 -12.55 8.49
C SER A 417 -41.84 -12.32 8.26
N HIS A 418 -42.64 -12.13 9.32
CA HIS A 418 -44.06 -11.80 9.18
C HIS A 418 -44.31 -10.44 8.49
N ARG A 419 -43.31 -9.55 8.46
CA ARG A 419 -43.45 -8.21 7.86
C ARG A 419 -43.10 -8.19 6.38
N THR A 420 -42.06 -8.92 5.98
CA THR A 420 -41.51 -8.86 4.61
C THR A 420 -41.69 -10.17 3.83
N GLY A 421 -42.03 -11.27 4.50
CA GLY A 421 -42.09 -12.61 3.89
C GLY A 421 -40.71 -13.26 3.69
N GLU A 422 -39.63 -12.50 3.79
CA GLU A 422 -38.25 -12.95 3.56
C GLU A 422 -37.73 -13.86 4.68
N HIS A 423 -36.78 -14.74 4.35
CA HIS A 423 -36.08 -15.55 5.33
C HIS A 423 -35.10 -14.70 6.15
N LYS A 424 -34.93 -15.07 7.42
CA LYS A 424 -33.94 -14.52 8.34
C LYS A 424 -33.51 -15.52 9.40
N GLY A 425 -32.28 -15.40 9.86
CA GLY A 425 -31.72 -16.17 10.97
C GLY A 425 -31.95 -15.47 12.30
N ILE A 426 -32.08 -16.27 13.36
CA ILE A 426 -32.20 -15.82 14.75
C ILE A 426 -31.28 -16.68 15.62
N ILE A 427 -30.55 -16.05 16.54
CA ILE A 427 -29.83 -16.72 17.63
C ILE A 427 -30.30 -16.12 18.95
N SER A 428 -30.80 -16.97 19.84
CA SER A 428 -31.24 -16.62 21.19
C SER A 428 -30.24 -17.14 22.20
N LEU A 429 -29.63 -16.24 22.97
CA LEU A 429 -28.57 -16.51 23.96
C LEU A 429 -29.09 -16.16 25.36
N PRO A 430 -29.77 -17.10 26.06
CA PRO A 430 -30.07 -16.96 27.48
C PRO A 430 -28.78 -16.72 28.28
N ASP A 431 -28.89 -15.92 29.34
CA ASP A 431 -27.81 -15.65 30.32
C ASP A 431 -26.58 -14.89 29.79
N VAL A 432 -26.51 -14.61 28.47
CA VAL A 432 -25.53 -13.69 27.89
C VAL A 432 -26.12 -12.28 27.91
N LEU A 433 -25.68 -11.43 28.85
CA LEU A 433 -26.34 -10.16 29.14
C LEU A 433 -25.90 -9.00 28.22
N SER A 434 -24.69 -9.06 27.67
CA SER A 434 -24.14 -8.00 26.82
C SER A 434 -23.02 -8.53 25.92
N PHE A 435 -22.81 -7.88 24.78
CA PHE A 435 -21.60 -8.01 23.98
C PHE A 435 -20.70 -6.80 24.22
N ASP A 436 -19.40 -7.04 24.34
CA ASP A 436 -18.41 -5.97 24.30
C ASP A 436 -18.21 -5.45 22.86
N ARG A 437 -17.40 -4.40 22.72
CA ARG A 437 -17.15 -3.78 21.42
C ARG A 437 -16.49 -4.75 20.40
N PRO A 438 -15.49 -5.57 20.77
CA PRO A 438 -14.98 -6.64 19.90
C PRO A 438 -16.07 -7.58 19.38
N HIS A 439 -16.94 -8.13 20.24
CA HIS A 439 -18.00 -9.03 19.81
C HIS A 439 -18.99 -8.34 18.87
N ILE A 440 -19.35 -7.08 19.12
CA ILE A 440 -20.23 -6.30 18.23
C ILE A 440 -19.57 -6.05 16.88
N LYS A 441 -18.27 -5.72 16.85
CA LYS A 441 -17.51 -5.54 15.61
C LYS A 441 -17.43 -6.84 14.81
N MET A 442 -17.20 -7.96 15.51
CA MET A 442 -17.19 -9.28 14.91
C MET A 442 -18.54 -9.65 14.31
N LEU A 443 -19.63 -9.44 15.07
CA LEU A 443 -20.99 -9.64 14.58
C LEU A 443 -21.29 -8.79 13.34
N GLY A 444 -20.89 -7.52 13.34
CA GLY A 444 -21.08 -6.61 12.21
C GLY A 444 -20.29 -7.02 10.96
N ALA A 445 -19.10 -7.58 11.13
CA ALA A 445 -18.31 -8.12 10.04
C ALA A 445 -18.99 -9.35 9.43
N ILE A 446 -19.44 -10.32 10.25
CA ILE A 446 -19.99 -11.61 9.78
C ILE A 446 -21.41 -11.47 9.20
N ALA A 447 -22.25 -10.68 9.88
CA ALA A 447 -23.67 -10.52 9.59
C ALA A 447 -24.06 -9.03 9.58
N PRO A 448 -23.52 -8.25 8.64
CA PRO A 448 -23.89 -6.84 8.47
C PRO A 448 -25.40 -6.72 8.22
N GLY A 449 -26.02 -5.75 8.88
CA GLY A 449 -27.46 -5.47 8.79
C GLY A 449 -28.32 -6.17 9.84
N CYS A 450 -27.76 -7.09 10.64
CA CYS A 450 -28.49 -7.75 11.73
C CYS A 450 -28.87 -6.80 12.87
N THR A 451 -29.67 -7.30 13.81
CA THR A 451 -30.04 -6.57 15.02
C THR A 451 -29.67 -7.34 16.27
N LEU A 452 -29.00 -6.66 17.21
CA LEU A 452 -28.70 -7.17 18.54
C LEU A 452 -29.75 -6.63 19.52
N ASN A 453 -30.56 -7.51 20.12
CA ASN A 453 -31.59 -7.12 21.08
C ASN A 453 -31.16 -7.57 22.49
N ILE A 454 -31.10 -6.64 23.43
CA ILE A 454 -30.88 -6.94 24.86
C ILE A 454 -32.25 -7.19 25.49
N ILE A 455 -32.43 -8.36 26.08
CA ILE A 455 -33.68 -8.81 26.68
C ILE A 455 -33.54 -8.81 28.20
N LYS A 456 -34.52 -8.19 28.87
CA LYS A 456 -34.64 -8.17 30.33
C LYS A 456 -36.10 -8.38 30.71
N GLU A 457 -36.34 -9.28 31.66
CA GLU A 457 -37.70 -9.66 32.11
C GLU A 457 -38.64 -10.03 30.94
N GLY A 458 -38.09 -10.69 29.91
CA GLY A 458 -38.82 -11.14 28.72
C GLY A 458 -39.25 -10.01 27.77
N ARG A 459 -38.67 -8.81 27.90
CA ARG A 459 -38.91 -7.65 27.02
C ARG A 459 -37.60 -7.15 26.43
N VAL A 460 -37.67 -6.62 25.21
CA VAL A 460 -36.52 -5.93 24.60
C VAL A 460 -36.30 -4.63 25.37
N GLU A 461 -35.19 -4.52 26.08
CA GLU A 461 -34.79 -3.31 26.81
C GLU A 461 -34.09 -2.34 25.85
N ARG A 462 -33.15 -2.87 25.05
CA ARG A 462 -32.37 -2.10 24.07
C ARG A 462 -32.24 -2.88 22.77
N LYS A 463 -32.14 -2.15 21.66
CA LYS A 463 -32.01 -2.73 20.33
C LYS A 463 -30.97 -1.98 19.53
N PHE A 464 -30.04 -2.70 18.93
CA PHE A 464 -29.02 -2.13 18.06
C PHE A 464 -29.15 -2.70 16.66
N ARG A 465 -29.05 -1.84 15.65
CA ARG A 465 -28.79 -2.23 14.25
C ARG A 465 -27.28 -2.22 14.05
N ILE A 466 -26.74 -3.35 13.60
CA ILE A 466 -25.30 -3.49 13.36
C ILE A 466 -25.06 -3.45 11.85
N GLY A 467 -24.28 -2.49 11.39
CA GLY A 467 -23.81 -2.34 10.02
C GLY A 467 -22.44 -2.99 9.79
N MET A 468 -21.97 -2.92 8.55
CA MET A 468 -20.62 -3.36 8.19
C MET A 468 -19.59 -2.41 8.82
N PRO A 469 -18.64 -2.90 9.65
CA PRO A 469 -17.59 -2.06 10.21
C PRO A 469 -16.67 -1.50 9.11
N PRO A 470 -16.04 -0.33 9.34
CA PRO A 470 -15.11 0.27 8.38
C PRO A 470 -13.81 -0.55 8.26
N ARG A 471 -13.52 -1.43 9.22
CA ARG A 471 -12.33 -2.28 9.26
C ARG A 471 -12.65 -3.67 9.77
N ILE A 472 -11.99 -4.67 9.19
CA ILE A 472 -12.08 -6.08 9.57
C ILE A 472 -10.67 -6.56 9.91
N TYR A 473 -10.45 -6.98 11.16
CA TYR A 473 -9.19 -7.47 11.70
C TYR A 473 -9.46 -8.35 12.93
N ASN A 474 -8.44 -9.10 13.39
CA ASN A 474 -8.54 -10.04 14.52
C ASN A 474 -9.53 -11.20 14.30
N PHE A 475 -9.60 -11.74 13.08
CA PHE A 475 -10.28 -13.00 12.80
C PHE A 475 -9.24 -14.03 12.36
N GLU A 476 -9.32 -15.25 12.87
CA GLU A 476 -8.48 -16.36 12.39
C GLU A 476 -8.92 -16.78 10.98
N GLU A 477 -10.19 -16.53 10.64
CA GLU A 477 -10.81 -16.92 9.38
C GLU A 477 -10.61 -15.92 8.24
N ILE A 478 -9.96 -14.77 8.46
CA ILE A 478 -9.70 -13.83 7.37
C ILE A 478 -8.25 -13.92 6.87
N SER A 479 -8.03 -13.63 5.59
CA SER A 479 -6.69 -13.60 5.01
C SER A 479 -6.64 -12.73 3.76
N CYS A 480 -5.48 -12.13 3.52
CA CYS A 480 -5.21 -11.56 2.21
C CYS A 480 -5.09 -12.71 1.21
N THR A 481 -5.62 -12.56 0.00
CA THR A 481 -5.45 -13.53 -1.09
C THR A 481 -4.19 -13.27 -1.92
N ASN A 482 -3.42 -12.24 -1.56
CA ASN A 482 -2.15 -11.94 -2.20
C ASN A 482 -1.04 -12.78 -1.54
N GLU A 483 -0.54 -13.79 -2.23
CA GLU A 483 0.49 -14.69 -1.71
C GLU A 483 1.77 -13.93 -1.30
N ASP A 484 2.11 -12.84 -1.99
CA ASP A 484 3.29 -12.02 -1.70
C ASP A 484 3.07 -11.06 -0.50
N CYS A 485 1.86 -10.92 0.03
CA CYS A 485 1.58 -10.02 1.16
C CYS A 485 2.17 -10.56 2.47
N ILE A 486 2.78 -9.69 3.28
CA ILE A 486 3.34 -10.03 4.60
C ILE A 486 2.33 -10.69 5.55
N SER A 487 1.03 -10.39 5.39
CA SER A 487 -0.05 -11.01 6.18
C SER A 487 -0.64 -12.27 5.57
N HIS A 488 -0.09 -12.76 4.46
CA HIS A 488 -0.45 -14.06 3.93
C HIS A 488 0.19 -15.14 4.82
N PRO A 489 -0.55 -16.15 5.29
CA PRO A 489 0.01 -17.11 6.24
C PRO A 489 1.09 -18.02 5.66
N ASP A 490 1.21 -18.13 4.34
CA ASP A 490 2.33 -18.81 3.69
C ASP A 490 3.66 -18.03 3.85
N GLN A 491 3.61 -16.76 4.27
CA GLN A 491 4.81 -16.01 4.65
C GLN A 491 5.35 -16.43 6.01
N HIS A 492 4.55 -17.08 6.85
CA HIS A 492 4.93 -17.54 8.19
C HIS A 492 5.48 -16.45 9.13
N GLU A 493 5.10 -15.17 8.90
CA GLU A 493 5.51 -14.02 9.72
C GLU A 493 4.54 -13.72 10.88
N HIS A 494 3.47 -14.50 11.01
CA HIS A 494 2.43 -14.35 12.05
C HIS A 494 1.78 -12.95 12.11
N VAL A 495 1.71 -12.28 10.97
CA VAL A 495 1.08 -10.97 10.85
C VAL A 495 -0.44 -11.10 10.81
N ILE A 496 -1.12 -10.38 11.70
CA ILE A 496 -2.58 -10.35 11.72
C ILE A 496 -3.08 -9.55 10.51
N PRO A 497 -3.89 -10.16 9.61
CA PRO A 497 -4.48 -9.45 8.48
C PRO A 497 -5.46 -8.37 8.97
N GLU A 498 -5.43 -7.22 8.32
CA GLU A 498 -6.36 -6.10 8.54
C GLU A 498 -6.80 -5.54 7.19
N PHE A 499 -8.10 -5.35 7.04
CA PHE A 499 -8.72 -4.76 5.86
C PHE A 499 -9.51 -3.53 6.24
N HIS A 500 -9.47 -2.52 5.38
CA HIS A 500 -10.34 -1.36 5.49
C HIS A 500 -11.31 -1.31 4.32
N ARG A 501 -12.54 -0.88 4.58
CA ARG A 501 -13.58 -0.74 3.57
C ARG A 501 -13.34 0.54 2.77
N SER A 502 -13.31 0.39 1.45
CA SER A 502 -13.26 1.49 0.49
C SER A 502 -14.67 2.02 0.18
N ASP A 503 -14.74 3.22 -0.42
CA ASP A 503 -16.00 3.84 -0.85
C ASP A 503 -16.73 3.00 -1.92
N GLU A 504 -16.00 2.19 -2.68
CA GLU A 504 -16.54 1.28 -3.69
C GLU A 504 -17.07 -0.03 -3.10
N GLY A 505 -17.03 -0.19 -1.77
CA GLY A 505 -17.50 -1.37 -1.06
C GLY A 505 -16.52 -2.55 -1.05
N LEU A 506 -15.32 -2.39 -1.62
CA LEU A 506 -14.23 -3.36 -1.55
C LEU A 506 -13.46 -3.25 -0.22
N PHE A 507 -12.77 -4.32 0.16
CA PHE A 507 -11.92 -4.41 1.34
C PHE A 507 -10.45 -4.38 0.92
N VAL A 508 -9.75 -3.30 1.27
CA VAL A 508 -8.36 -3.08 0.89
C VAL A 508 -7.45 -3.56 2.01
N CYS A 509 -6.50 -4.44 1.69
CA CYS A 509 -5.51 -4.92 2.67
C CYS A 509 -4.66 -3.76 3.17
N LYS A 510 -4.47 -3.65 4.49
CA LYS A 510 -3.65 -2.59 5.10
C LYS A 510 -2.18 -2.61 4.67
N TYR A 511 -1.65 -3.78 4.33
CA TYR A 511 -0.21 -3.97 4.11
C TYR A 511 0.16 -3.85 2.64
N CYS A 512 -0.43 -4.67 1.76
CA CYS A 512 -0.13 -4.68 0.32
C CYS A 512 -1.12 -3.85 -0.52
N GLU A 513 -2.10 -3.21 0.13
CA GLU A 513 -3.09 -2.31 -0.51
C GLU A 513 -3.91 -2.94 -1.64
N ARG A 514 -3.88 -4.27 -1.75
CA ARG A 514 -4.68 -5.02 -2.72
C ARG A 514 -6.16 -4.97 -2.33
N PRO A 515 -7.07 -4.67 -3.27
CA PRO A 515 -8.51 -4.73 -3.04
C PRO A 515 -9.02 -6.17 -3.10
N HIS A 516 -10.00 -6.47 -2.25
CA HIS A 516 -10.67 -7.77 -2.11
C HIS A 516 -12.19 -7.55 -2.02
N THR A 517 -12.99 -8.54 -2.46
CA THR A 517 -14.42 -8.55 -2.11
C THR A 517 -14.60 -9.05 -0.68
N TYR A 518 -15.79 -8.82 -0.11
CA TYR A 518 -16.14 -9.34 1.20
C TYR A 518 -15.94 -10.86 1.27
N GLU A 519 -16.39 -11.61 0.26
CA GLU A 519 -16.30 -13.07 0.23
C GLU A 519 -14.84 -13.54 0.19
N THR A 520 -13.99 -12.87 -0.59
CA THR A 520 -12.60 -13.29 -0.78
C THR A 520 -11.70 -13.08 0.44
N ILE A 521 -12.06 -12.19 1.37
CA ILE A 521 -11.26 -12.03 2.60
C ILE A 521 -11.52 -13.14 3.60
N TRP A 522 -12.66 -13.85 3.54
CA TRP A 522 -12.98 -14.95 4.45
C TRP A 522 -12.48 -16.27 3.85
N ARG A 523 -11.59 -16.94 4.57
CA ARG A 523 -11.23 -18.34 4.31
C ARG A 523 -12.44 -19.22 4.57
N SER A 524 -12.66 -20.15 3.64
CA SER A 524 -13.70 -21.18 3.75
C SER A 524 -13.34 -22.21 4.81
#